data_AF-A0A1H0W4X6-F1
#
_entry.id   AF-A0A1H0W4X6-F1
#
_cell.length_a   1.000
_cell.length_b   1.000
_cell.length_c   1.000
_cell.angle_alpha   90.00
_cell.angle_beta   90.00
_cell.angle_gamma   90.00
#
_symmetry.space_group_name_H-M   'P 1'
#
loop_
_entity.id
_entity.type
_entity.pdbx_description
1 polymer ?
#
loop_
_entity_poly.entity_id
_entity_poly.type
_entity_poly.pdbx_seq_one_letter_code
_entity_poly.pdbx_strand_id
1 'polypeptide(L)'
;MIQYTSCKQLSLDGFSLPFGGTLNPKNRWVKWSAVIPWDDLAACYYKTMTPNKGRPGKDARLVIGAMIIKHKLTLSDEETVLQIQENPYLQYFVGFSSYVDKPPFAPSLFVDIRKRMGADVFAGFEQVILEKIGKPRRTG
;
A
#
# COMPACT_ATOMS: atom_id res chain seq x y z
N MET A 1 16.21 -16.18 7.79
CA MET A 1 16.51 -14.73 7.96
C MET A 1 15.30 -13.95 7.48
N ILE A 2 14.56 -13.33 8.39
CA ILE A 2 13.42 -12.47 8.02
C ILE A 2 14.02 -11.12 7.65
N GLN A 3 14.00 -10.75 6.37
CA GLN A 3 14.33 -9.39 5.96
C GLN A 3 13.17 -8.48 6.36
N TYR A 4 13.25 -7.93 7.57
CA TYR A 4 12.33 -6.92 8.05
C TYR A 4 12.86 -5.54 7.63
N THR A 5 12.26 -4.96 6.60
CA THR A 5 12.43 -3.54 6.27
C THR A 5 11.31 -2.78 6.97
N SER A 6 11.67 -1.91 7.91
CA SER A 6 10.71 -1.05 8.63
C SER A 6 9.77 -0.34 7.63
N CYS A 7 8.46 -0.53 7.76
CA CYS A 7 7.44 0.01 6.84
C CYS A 7 7.16 1.52 7.06
N LYS A 8 7.90 2.17 7.96
CA LYS A 8 7.86 3.63 8.16
C LYS A 8 8.09 4.33 6.83
N GLN A 9 7.15 5.20 6.50
CA GLN A 9 7.17 5.94 5.26
C GLN A 9 8.40 6.82 5.14
N LEU A 10 9.11 6.70 4.00
CA LEU A 10 10.19 7.61 3.64
C LEU A 10 9.69 9.07 3.74
N SER A 11 10.54 9.93 4.28
CA SER A 11 10.32 11.38 4.26
C SER A 11 10.11 11.84 2.82
N LEU A 12 9.29 12.88 2.63
CA LEU A 12 8.97 13.42 1.31
C LEU A 12 10.20 13.78 0.48
N ASP A 13 11.30 14.14 1.15
CA ASP A 13 12.60 14.45 0.54
C ASP A 13 13.28 13.25 -0.13
N GLY A 14 12.80 12.03 0.12
CA GLY A 14 13.35 10.80 -0.45
C GLY A 14 12.69 10.32 -1.75
N PHE A 15 11.60 10.96 -2.21
CA PHE A 15 10.91 10.55 -3.44
C PHE A 15 11.47 11.28 -4.66
N SER A 16 12.25 10.58 -5.49
CA SER A 16 12.86 11.17 -6.69
C SER A 16 11.97 11.05 -7.93
N LEU A 17 11.69 12.18 -8.58
CA LEU A 17 11.05 12.27 -9.89
C LEU A 17 12.12 12.44 -10.98
N PRO A 18 12.02 11.77 -12.14
CA PRO A 18 13.04 11.85 -13.19
C PRO A 18 13.21 13.25 -13.79
N PHE A 19 12.23 14.13 -13.62
CA PHE A 19 12.23 15.52 -14.09
C PHE A 19 12.47 16.56 -12.96
N GLY A 20 12.78 16.11 -11.74
CA GLY A 20 12.89 16.96 -10.56
C GLY A 20 11.53 17.40 -10.00
N GLY A 21 11.53 17.91 -8.77
CA GLY A 21 10.34 18.36 -8.05
C GLY A 21 9.98 17.50 -6.84
N THR A 22 9.26 18.10 -5.88
CA THR A 22 8.79 17.45 -4.65
C THR A 22 7.30 17.10 -4.76
N LEU A 23 6.89 15.96 -4.21
CA LEU A 23 5.46 15.63 -4.09
C LEU A 23 4.75 16.67 -3.23
N ASN A 24 3.57 17.11 -3.66
CA ASN A 24 2.79 18.05 -2.88
C ASN A 24 2.28 17.39 -1.58
N PRO A 25 2.72 17.84 -0.38
CA PRO A 25 2.29 17.26 0.89
C PRO A 25 0.79 17.42 1.15
N LYS A 26 0.14 18.37 0.48
CA LYS A 26 -1.31 18.60 0.60
C LYS A 26 -2.15 17.62 -0.22
N ASN A 27 -1.54 16.79 -1.07
CA ASN A 27 -2.26 15.81 -1.88
C ASN A 27 -3.00 14.79 -0.99
N ARG A 28 -4.22 14.41 -1.40
CA ARG A 28 -5.05 13.40 -0.72
C ARG A 28 -4.28 12.11 -0.41
N TRP A 29 -3.52 11.57 -1.37
CA TRP A 29 -2.81 10.31 -1.21
C TRP A 29 -1.65 10.41 -0.23
N VAL A 30 -0.92 11.53 -0.25
CA VAL A 30 0.16 11.80 0.71
C VAL A 30 -0.38 11.90 2.13
N LYS A 31 -1.46 12.66 2.34
CA LYS A 31 -2.12 12.73 3.65
C LYS A 31 -2.62 11.37 4.13
N TRP A 32 -3.23 10.61 3.24
CA TRP A 32 -3.73 9.27 3.54
C TRP A 32 -2.60 8.32 3.94
N SER A 33 -1.48 8.38 3.23
CA SER A 33 -0.32 7.56 3.56
C SER A 33 0.23 7.83 4.97
N ALA A 34 0.10 9.05 5.48
CA ALA A 34 0.50 9.39 6.84
C ALA A 34 -0.51 8.96 7.92
N VAL A 35 -1.78 8.77 7.56
CA VAL A 35 -2.86 8.40 8.50
C VAL A 35 -3.01 6.88 8.61
N ILE A 36 -2.71 6.15 7.54
CA ILE A 36 -2.90 4.70 7.50
C ILE A 36 -1.88 4.00 8.41
N PRO A 37 -2.33 3.10 9.30
CA PRO A 37 -1.45 2.31 10.18
C PRO A 37 -0.78 1.17 9.40
N TRP A 38 0.21 1.49 8.56
CA TRP A 38 0.87 0.51 7.69
C TRP A 38 1.49 -0.67 8.43
N ASP A 39 2.10 -0.44 9.60
CA ASP A 39 2.74 -1.49 10.40
C ASP A 39 1.72 -2.53 10.90
N ASP A 40 0.54 -2.08 11.36
CA ASP A 40 -0.53 -2.95 11.84
C ASP A 40 -1.12 -3.79 10.68
N LEU A 41 -1.33 -3.15 9.52
CA LEU A 41 -1.81 -3.83 8.32
C LEU A 41 -0.78 -4.82 7.78
N ALA A 42 0.50 -4.45 7.77
CA ALA A 42 1.58 -5.35 7.39
C ALA A 42 1.66 -6.55 8.33
N ALA A 43 1.52 -6.35 9.64
CA ALA A 43 1.48 -7.43 10.62
C ALA A 43 0.32 -8.41 10.37
N CYS A 44 -0.88 -7.91 10.08
CA CYS A 44 -2.02 -8.76 9.69
C CYS A 44 -1.75 -9.51 8.37
N TYR A 45 -1.17 -8.84 7.38
CA TYR A 45 -0.77 -9.46 6.12
C TYR A 45 0.22 -10.61 6.33
N TYR A 46 1.30 -10.37 7.07
CA TYR A 46 2.32 -11.39 7.33
C TYR A 46 1.80 -12.54 8.19
N LYS A 47 0.85 -12.32 9.11
CA LYS A 47 0.20 -13.41 9.87
C LYS A 47 -0.55 -14.38 8.97
N THR A 48 -1.15 -13.87 7.89
CA THR A 48 -1.93 -14.68 6.93
C THR A 48 -1.04 -15.38 5.90
N MET A 49 0.16 -14.84 5.63
CA MET A 49 1.19 -15.51 4.87
C MET A 49 1.98 -16.48 5.77
N THR A 50 1.58 -17.75 5.77
CA THR A 50 2.33 -18.82 6.45
C THR A 50 3.81 -18.86 6.01
N PRO A 51 4.76 -19.07 6.94
CA PRO A 51 6.21 -19.00 6.66
C PRO A 51 6.74 -20.14 5.77
N ASN A 52 5.89 -21.10 5.36
CA ASN A 52 6.32 -22.36 4.74
C ASN A 52 5.90 -22.51 3.25
N LYS A 53 5.32 -21.49 2.61
CA LYS A 53 4.94 -21.56 1.17
C LYS A 53 5.37 -20.31 0.38
N GLY A 54 6.61 -20.38 -0.12
CA GLY A 54 7.04 -19.75 -1.38
C GLY A 54 7.60 -18.33 -1.29
N ARG A 55 8.33 -17.97 -2.37
CA ARG A 55 9.06 -16.71 -2.68
C ARG A 55 8.55 -15.48 -1.89
N PRO A 56 9.44 -14.64 -1.32
CA PRO A 56 9.04 -13.47 -0.55
C PRO A 56 7.96 -12.71 -1.31
N GLY A 57 6.77 -12.62 -0.70
CA GLY A 57 5.66 -11.88 -1.27
C GLY A 57 6.13 -10.46 -1.61
N LYS A 58 5.53 -9.87 -2.66
CA LYS A 58 5.67 -8.43 -2.93
C LYS A 58 5.41 -7.66 -1.64
N ASP A 59 6.04 -6.49 -1.50
CA ASP A 59 5.95 -5.66 -0.30
C ASP A 59 4.49 -5.53 0.18
N ALA A 60 4.25 -5.80 1.46
CA ALA A 60 2.91 -5.78 2.05
C ALA A 60 2.24 -4.43 1.78
N ARG A 61 3.04 -3.35 1.85
CA ARG A 61 2.60 -1.99 1.60
C ARG A 61 2.12 -1.78 0.16
N LEU A 62 2.79 -2.41 -0.79
CA LEU A 62 2.41 -2.34 -2.21
C LEU A 62 1.04 -2.98 -2.44
N VAL A 63 0.84 -4.18 -1.89
CA VAL A 63 -0.41 -4.94 -2.04
C VAL A 63 -1.57 -4.23 -1.34
N ILE A 64 -1.39 -3.88 -0.06
CA ILE A 64 -2.41 -3.20 0.73
C ILE A 64 -2.76 -1.85 0.10
N GLY A 65 -1.74 -1.09 -0.32
CA GLY A 65 -1.92 0.19 -0.97
C GLY A 65 -2.72 0.07 -2.27
N ALA A 66 -2.41 -0.91 -3.13
CA ALA A 66 -3.17 -1.16 -4.34
C ALA A 66 -4.63 -1.54 -4.07
N MET A 67 -4.90 -2.34 -3.03
CA MET A 67 -6.28 -2.67 -2.65
C MET A 67 -7.07 -1.43 -2.18
N ILE A 68 -6.43 -0.56 -1.39
CA ILE A 68 -7.06 0.69 -0.94
C ILE A 68 -7.38 1.59 -2.15
N ILE A 69 -6.45 1.73 -3.09
CA ILE A 69 -6.66 2.51 -4.32
C ILE A 69 -7.84 1.94 -5.11
N LYS A 70 -7.84 0.61 -5.33
CA LYS A 70 -8.94 -0.09 -6.02
C LYS A 70 -10.30 0.22 -5.38
N HIS A 71 -10.41 0.09 -4.07
CA HIS A 71 -11.66 0.34 -3.35
C HIS A 71 -12.06 1.82 -3.36
N LYS A 72 -11.09 2.73 -3.22
CA LYS A 72 -11.35 4.17 -3.19
C LYS A 72 -11.78 4.74 -4.53
N LEU A 73 -11.22 4.21 -5.61
CA LEU A 73 -11.52 4.65 -6.97
C LEU A 73 -12.52 3.74 -7.68
N THR A 74 -12.97 2.65 -7.04
CA THR A 74 -13.91 1.66 -7.62
C THR A 74 -13.43 1.14 -8.99
N LEU A 75 -12.14 0.79 -9.08
CA LEU A 75 -11.48 0.38 -10.33
C LEU A 75 -11.42 -1.14 -10.48
N SER A 76 -11.15 -1.58 -11.72
CA SER A 76 -10.78 -2.97 -12.00
C SER A 76 -9.36 -3.29 -11.51
N ASP A 77 -9.02 -4.58 -11.41
CA ASP A 77 -7.68 -5.02 -11.00
C ASP A 77 -6.60 -4.53 -11.99
N GLU A 78 -6.89 -4.56 -13.29
CA GLU A 78 -5.99 -4.08 -14.35
C GLU A 78 -5.83 -2.56 -14.31
N GLU A 79 -6.95 -1.83 -14.21
CA GLU A 79 -6.95 -0.37 -14.17
C GLU A 79 -6.22 0.15 -12.93
N THR A 80 -6.34 -0.54 -11.79
CA THR A 80 -5.60 -0.19 -10.57
C THR A 80 -4.09 -0.25 -10.80
N VAL A 81 -3.60 -1.25 -11.53
CA VAL A 81 -2.17 -1.40 -11.84
C VAL A 81 -1.70 -0.25 -12.74
N LEU A 82 -2.48 0.08 -13.76
CA LEU A 82 -2.17 1.18 -14.69
C LEU A 82 -2.17 2.54 -13.96
N GLN A 83 -3.17 2.81 -13.13
CA GLN A 83 -3.21 4.04 -12.34
C GLN A 83 -2.00 4.19 -11.42
N ILE A 84 -1.55 3.10 -10.78
CA ILE A 84 -0.33 3.13 -9.96
C ILE A 84 0.90 3.42 -10.82
N GLN A 85 1.00 2.83 -12.02
CA GLN A 85 2.09 3.11 -12.94
C GLN A 85 2.10 4.59 -13.35
N GLU A 86 0.96 5.13 -13.78
CA GLU A 86 0.86 6.47 -14.34
C GLU A 86 1.00 7.59 -13.30
N ASN A 87 0.66 7.33 -12.03
CA ASN A 87 0.53 8.38 -11.03
C ASN A 87 1.62 8.32 -9.94
N PRO A 88 2.55 9.30 -9.89
CA PRO A 88 3.61 9.33 -8.88
C PRO A 88 3.09 9.43 -7.44
N TYR A 89 1.92 10.04 -7.22
CA TYR A 89 1.30 10.08 -5.89
C TYR A 89 0.83 8.70 -5.44
N LEU A 90 0.35 7.86 -6.36
CA LEU A 90 -0.03 6.49 -6.06
C LEU A 90 1.19 5.62 -5.84
N GLN A 91 2.26 5.81 -6.61
CA GLN A 91 3.54 5.13 -6.36
C GLN A 91 4.10 5.44 -4.96
N TYR A 92 4.08 6.71 -4.56
CA TYR A 92 4.47 7.10 -3.20
C TYR A 92 3.57 6.48 -2.14
N PHE A 93 2.25 6.47 -2.37
CA PHE A 93 1.28 5.88 -1.47
C PHE A 93 1.58 4.41 -1.20
N VAL A 94 1.82 3.64 -2.27
CA VAL A 94 2.10 2.20 -2.20
C VAL A 94 3.54 1.88 -1.77
N GLY A 95 4.39 2.88 -1.51
CA GLY A 95 5.69 2.72 -0.87
C GLY A 95 6.92 2.78 -1.80
N PHE A 96 6.78 3.19 -3.06
CA PHE A 96 7.95 3.43 -3.91
C PHE A 96 8.77 4.64 -3.43
N SER A 97 10.08 4.55 -3.55
CA SER A 97 11.04 5.62 -3.27
C SER A 97 11.30 6.54 -4.46
N SER A 98 10.85 6.17 -5.65
CA SER A 98 11.04 6.96 -6.87
C SER A 98 9.95 6.62 -7.87
N TYR A 99 9.68 7.52 -8.80
CA TYR A 99 8.77 7.22 -9.89
C TYR A 99 9.40 6.20 -10.84
N VAL A 100 8.65 5.15 -11.14
CA VAL A 100 9.01 4.10 -12.09
C VAL A 100 7.87 3.94 -13.08
N ASP A 101 8.13 4.23 -14.36
CA ASP A 101 7.16 4.01 -15.45
C ASP A 101 7.13 2.53 -15.87
N LYS A 102 6.80 1.67 -14.91
CA LYS A 102 6.57 0.24 -15.13
C LYS A 102 5.44 -0.25 -14.24
N PRO A 103 4.66 -1.23 -14.68
CA PRO A 103 3.59 -1.78 -13.86
C PRO A 103 4.18 -2.40 -12.58
N PRO A 104 3.64 -2.06 -11.39
CA PRO A 104 4.17 -2.56 -10.11
C PRO A 104 4.09 -4.09 -9.98
N PHE A 105 3.10 -4.71 -10.61
CA PHE A 105 2.91 -6.16 -10.71
C PHE A 105 1.96 -6.48 -11.87
N ALA A 106 1.99 -7.73 -12.33
CA ALA A 106 1.02 -8.21 -13.31
C ALA A 106 -0.40 -8.21 -12.70
N PRO A 107 -1.44 -7.78 -13.43
CA PRO A 107 -2.82 -7.81 -12.93
C PRO A 107 -3.27 -9.20 -12.47
N SER A 108 -2.83 -10.26 -13.14
CA SER A 108 -3.07 -11.65 -12.74
C SER A 108 -2.54 -11.96 -11.34
N LEU A 109 -1.34 -11.47 -11.02
CA LEU A 109 -0.74 -11.62 -9.69
C LEU A 109 -1.57 -10.91 -8.62
N PHE A 110 -2.16 -9.75 -8.95
CA PHE A 110 -3.04 -9.04 -8.02
C PHE A 110 -4.31 -9.81 -7.71
N VAL A 111 -4.90 -10.43 -8.74
CA VAL A 111 -6.07 -11.30 -8.60
C VAL A 111 -5.73 -12.51 -7.72
N ASP A 112 -4.58 -13.14 -7.94
CA ASP A 112 -4.12 -14.29 -7.15
C ASP A 112 -3.88 -13.91 -5.69
N ILE A 113 -3.25 -12.75 -5.43
CA ILE A 113 -3.04 -12.24 -4.08
C ILE A 113 -4.40 -11.95 -3.41
N ARG A 114 -5.33 -11.31 -4.10
CA ARG A 114 -6.68 -11.04 -3.57
C ARG A 114 -7.42 -12.32 -3.22
N LYS A 115 -7.38 -13.33 -4.10
CA LYS A 115 -7.98 -14.65 -3.85
C LYS A 115 -7.34 -15.36 -2.65
N ARG A 116 -6.00 -15.27 -2.52
CA ARG A 116 -5.24 -15.89 -1.43
C ARG A 116 -5.46 -15.20 -0.08
N MET A 117 -5.64 -13.89 -0.07
CA MET A 117 -5.99 -13.14 1.14
C MET A 117 -7.41 -13.46 1.61
N GLY A 118 -8.34 -13.72 0.69
CA GLY A 118 -9.74 -13.98 1.06
C GLY A 118 -10.44 -12.73 1.60
N ALA A 119 -11.75 -12.86 1.81
CA ALA A 119 -12.58 -11.75 2.32
C ALA A 119 -12.30 -11.44 3.80
N ASP A 120 -11.84 -12.42 4.59
CA ASP A 120 -11.62 -12.26 6.04
C ASP A 120 -10.45 -11.32 6.35
N VAL A 121 -9.36 -11.43 5.58
CA VAL A 121 -8.20 -10.53 5.74
C VAL A 121 -8.56 -9.12 5.30
N PHE A 122 -9.41 -9.01 4.28
CA PHE A 122 -9.94 -7.73 3.83
C PHE A 122 -10.81 -7.06 4.90
N ALA A 123 -11.73 -7.80 5.51
CA ALA A 123 -12.53 -7.32 6.64
C ALA A 123 -11.63 -6.91 7.82
N GLY A 124 -10.56 -7.67 8.09
CA GLY A 124 -9.56 -7.32 9.09
C GLY A 124 -8.84 -5.99 8.81
N PHE A 125 -8.46 -5.73 7.55
CA PHE A 125 -7.87 -4.44 7.18
C PHE A 125 -8.85 -3.28 7.33
N GLU A 126 -10.10 -3.48 6.90
CA GLU A 126 -11.14 -2.46 7.04
C GLU A 126 -11.41 -2.15 8.51
N GLN A 127 -11.48 -3.17 9.38
CA GLN A 127 -11.60 -2.98 10.82
C GLN A 127 -10.41 -2.23 11.43
N VAL A 128 -9.17 -2.59 11.07
CA VAL A 128 -7.97 -1.91 11.57
C VAL A 128 -7.94 -0.44 11.13
N ILE A 129 -8.30 -0.18 9.86
CA ILE A 129 -8.40 1.17 9.31
C ILE A 129 -9.50 1.95 10.03
N LEU A 130 -10.69 1.37 10.22
CA LEU A 130 -11.81 2.00 10.93
C LEU A 130 -11.52 2.22 12.41
N GLU A 131 -10.85 1.32 13.11
CA GLU A 131 -10.52 1.49 14.52
C GLU A 131 -9.52 2.63 14.72
N LYS A 132 -8.53 2.74 13.83
CA LYS A 132 -7.46 3.76 13.92
C LYS A 132 -7.89 5.11 13.36
N ILE A 133 -8.78 5.16 12.36
CA ILE A 133 -9.35 6.40 11.81
C ILE A 133 -10.55 6.88 12.66
N GLY A 134 -11.33 5.95 13.21
CA GLY A 134 -12.54 6.20 14.01
C GLY A 134 -12.29 6.54 15.47
N LYS A 135 -11.09 6.29 16.01
CA LYS A 135 -10.61 6.96 17.23
C LYS A 135 -10.04 8.33 16.84
N PRO A 136 -10.78 9.45 16.96
CA PRO A 136 -10.11 10.74 17.00
C PRO A 136 -9.08 10.66 18.12
N ARG A 137 -7.83 11.05 17.82
CA ARG A 137 -6.81 11.21 18.84
C ARG A 137 -7.41 12.08 19.94
N ARG A 138 -7.76 11.47 21.08
CA ARG A 138 -7.91 12.22 22.33
C ARG A 138 -6.50 12.67 22.67
N THR A 139 -6.12 13.82 22.12
CA THR A 139 -5.04 14.66 22.64
C THR A 139 -5.40 14.97 24.09
N GLY A 140 -4.68 14.33 25.01
CA GLY A 140 -4.46 14.87 26.33
C GLY A 140 -3.36 15.93 26.26
#